data_AF-A0A9P6VCI6-F1
#
_entry.id   AF-A0A9P6VCI6-F1
#
_cell.length_a   1.000
_cell.length_b   1.000
_cell.length_c   1.000
_cell.angle_alpha   90.00
_cell.angle_beta   90.00
_cell.angle_gamma   90.00
#
_symmetry.space_group_name_H-M   'P 1'
#
loop_
_entity.id
_entity.type
_entity.pdbx_description
1 polymer ?
#
loop_
_entity_poly.entity_id
_entity_poly.type
_entity_poly.pdbx_seq_one_letter_code
_entity_poly.pdbx_strand_id
1 'polypeptide(L)'
;MNRTITITIVDPFPHYKHVEWHLPDVSFRMYIAYISLLFDVAVLTYHFSTPFHPKFYVKTARRRVLRLHIFTGCLENPTKYAYAAAILAVISQVPTTFYQIPTVLGIKAFLVPSLFLVTALHGYFAINLLFNPTSFYYLLSTYLTVHIYAWSRVFFALYYRLKLFEGHRFSVAMLTSGTLLVPSVLGLPGNIFLFIFVLTVDGIVRMKASPEFWNAWTTEHSREVKTEPEKKVVLETLITAAEVSNTVEYLSAHDPKDRYSQLCATMMAANTRNASPRQKALAVFRAIDVNRDNELSIAECKDFLVVCGISPHGTEGRLLLESLFQDRKVATADDFCEWFTKSWIHSISIAIPRLPSTPRGQAKLVFDTLDANGSGSIDLIELQTLLNSWGLPRGEALAYLKSHDKDLSGTIEFQEFYSSMDTVWKFVIQSFIDEGKISS
;
A
#
# COMPACT_ATOMS: atom_id res chain seq x y z
N MET A 1 25.79 -59.19 24.30
CA MET A 1 26.04 -58.35 23.11
C MET A 1 25.02 -57.22 23.12
N ASN A 2 25.31 -56.12 23.83
CA ASN A 2 24.47 -54.92 23.79
C ASN A 2 24.80 -54.14 22.52
N ARG A 3 23.93 -54.23 21.51
CA ARG A 3 23.99 -53.32 20.35
C ARG A 3 23.39 -51.99 20.79
N THR A 4 24.25 -51.04 21.11
CA THR A 4 23.88 -49.62 21.21
C THR A 4 23.42 -49.18 19.82
N ILE A 5 22.13 -48.93 19.64
CA ILE A 5 21.60 -48.32 18.43
C ILE A 5 21.99 -46.85 18.49
N THR A 6 23.09 -46.50 17.84
CA THR A 6 23.45 -45.10 17.60
C THR A 6 22.48 -44.59 16.54
N ILE A 7 21.44 -43.86 16.96
CA ILE A 7 20.62 -43.08 16.04
C ILE A 7 21.50 -41.91 15.58
N THR A 8 22.27 -42.11 14.51
CA THR A 8 22.83 -41.00 13.75
C THR A 8 21.66 -40.28 13.11
N ILE A 9 21.26 -39.16 13.70
CA ILE A 9 20.44 -38.16 13.01
C ILE A 9 21.29 -37.70 11.83
N VAL A 10 21.01 -38.23 10.65
CA VAL A 10 21.66 -37.80 9.42
C VAL A 10 21.18 -36.37 9.18
N ASP A 11 22.01 -35.39 9.50
CA ASP A 11 21.77 -34.02 9.09
C ASP A 11 21.73 -33.99 7.56
N PRO A 12 20.59 -33.65 6.93
CA PRO A 12 20.46 -33.69 5.48
C PRO A 12 21.26 -32.57 4.80
N PHE A 13 21.85 -31.63 5.55
CA PHE A 13 22.52 -30.46 5.00
C PHE A 13 24.05 -30.51 5.17
N PRO A 14 24.80 -29.91 4.22
CA PRO A 14 26.26 -29.97 4.23
C PRO A 14 26.86 -29.07 5.32
N HIS A 15 27.92 -29.54 5.98
CA HIS A 15 28.69 -28.77 6.97
C HIS A 15 30.09 -28.45 6.46
N TYR A 16 30.22 -27.44 5.61
CA TYR A 16 31.53 -26.95 5.19
C TYR A 16 31.99 -25.76 6.06
N LYS A 17 33.31 -25.70 6.33
CA LYS A 17 33.95 -24.66 7.16
C LYS A 17 34.43 -23.45 6.37
N HIS A 18 34.62 -23.60 5.06
CA HIS A 18 35.21 -22.59 4.17
C HIS A 18 34.43 -22.51 2.85
N VAL A 19 34.49 -21.36 2.17
CA VAL A 19 33.81 -21.16 0.89
C VAL A 19 34.50 -21.95 -0.22
N GLU A 20 33.78 -22.92 -0.79
CA GLU A 20 34.24 -23.74 -1.90
C GLU A 20 33.72 -23.21 -3.25
N TRP A 21 34.40 -22.20 -3.78
CA TRP A 21 34.01 -21.49 -5.02
C TRP A 21 33.92 -22.36 -6.29
N HIS A 22 34.52 -23.54 -6.27
CA HIS A 22 34.45 -24.47 -7.40
C HIS A 22 33.11 -25.21 -7.48
N LEU A 23 32.32 -25.23 -6.39
CA LEU A 23 30.99 -25.82 -6.36
C LEU A 23 29.95 -24.79 -6.84
N PRO A 24 29.20 -25.09 -7.93
CA PRO A 24 28.22 -24.15 -8.49
C PRO A 24 27.18 -23.65 -7.48
N ASP A 25 26.69 -24.55 -6.63
CA ASP A 25 25.69 -24.21 -5.60
C ASP A 25 26.24 -23.26 -4.53
N VAL A 26 27.49 -23.45 -4.10
CA VAL A 26 28.14 -22.58 -3.11
C VAL A 26 28.38 -21.19 -3.73
N SER A 27 28.88 -21.15 -4.95
CA SER A 27 29.10 -19.90 -5.69
C SER A 27 27.80 -19.13 -5.92
N PHE A 28 26.72 -19.79 -6.33
CA PHE A 28 25.40 -19.17 -6.47
C PHE A 28 24.94 -18.50 -5.17
N ARG A 29 25.02 -19.21 -4.05
CA ARG A 29 24.62 -18.68 -2.73
C ARG A 29 25.45 -17.49 -2.31
N MET A 30 26.76 -17.52 -2.58
CA MET A 30 27.65 -16.39 -2.31
C MET A 30 27.32 -15.16 -3.14
N TYR A 31 27.02 -15.31 -4.44
CA TYR A 31 26.57 -14.20 -5.28
C TYR A 31 25.29 -13.56 -4.74
N ILE A 32 24.28 -14.38 -4.38
CA ILE A 32 23.05 -13.88 -3.77
C ILE A 32 23.37 -13.15 -2.46
N ALA A 33 24.26 -13.68 -1.61
CA ALA A 33 24.63 -13.03 -0.37
C ALA A 33 25.27 -11.65 -0.58
N TYR A 34 26.23 -11.52 -1.52
CA TYR A 34 26.85 -10.22 -1.82
C TYR A 34 25.87 -9.21 -2.41
N ILE A 35 24.99 -9.64 -3.32
CA ILE A 35 23.95 -8.78 -3.89
C ILE A 35 22.98 -8.33 -2.80
N SER A 36 22.61 -9.23 -1.87
CA SER A 36 21.73 -8.93 -0.75
C SER A 36 22.31 -7.84 0.14
N LEU A 37 23.61 -7.89 0.45
CA LEU A 37 24.30 -6.86 1.23
C LEU A 37 24.22 -5.47 0.57
N LEU A 38 24.40 -5.40 -0.75
CA LEU A 38 24.31 -4.15 -1.49
C LEU A 38 22.88 -3.58 -1.45
N PHE A 39 21.87 -4.45 -1.57
CA PHE A 39 20.48 -4.04 -1.48
C PHE A 39 20.06 -3.63 -0.07
N ASP A 40 20.61 -4.24 0.98
CA ASP A 40 20.37 -3.82 2.35
C ASP A 40 20.77 -2.36 2.58
N VAL A 41 21.94 -1.95 2.08
CA VAL A 41 22.37 -0.54 2.18
C VAL A 41 21.38 0.39 1.48
N ALA A 42 20.93 0.04 0.28
CA ALA A 42 19.95 0.83 -0.47
C ALA A 42 18.59 0.90 0.25
N VAL A 43 18.10 -0.23 0.75
CA VAL A 43 16.81 -0.35 1.44
C VAL A 43 16.83 0.35 2.79
N LEU A 44 17.93 0.23 3.55
CA LEU A 44 18.13 0.95 4.81
C LEU A 44 18.18 2.46 4.57
N THR A 45 18.95 2.90 3.57
CA THR A 45 19.02 4.33 3.19
C THR A 45 17.63 4.86 2.86
N TYR A 46 16.84 4.12 2.06
CA TYR A 46 15.46 4.48 1.76
C TYR A 46 14.60 4.58 3.03
N HIS A 47 14.68 3.60 3.94
CA HIS A 47 13.89 3.58 5.16
C HIS A 47 14.26 4.63 6.20
N PHE A 48 15.52 5.07 6.25
CA PHE A 48 15.92 6.20 7.08
C PHE A 48 15.46 7.54 6.49
N SER A 49 15.23 7.59 5.18
CA SER A 49 14.84 8.80 4.44
C SER A 49 13.33 8.95 4.25
N THR A 50 12.56 7.86 4.39
CA THR A 50 11.10 7.83 4.13
C THR A 50 10.29 7.41 5.37
N PRO A 51 9.15 8.06 5.64
CA PRO A 51 8.31 7.70 6.78
C PRO A 51 7.77 6.26 6.67
N PHE A 52 7.74 5.53 7.80
CA PHE A 52 7.15 4.18 7.83
C PHE A 52 5.64 4.16 7.49
N HIS A 53 5.13 3.00 7.12
CA HIS A 53 3.69 2.82 6.88
C HIS A 53 2.86 3.10 8.17
N PRO A 54 1.72 3.81 8.09
CA PRO A 54 0.95 4.30 9.25
C PRO A 54 0.49 3.19 10.20
N LYS A 55 0.27 1.98 9.66
CA LYS A 55 -0.08 0.77 10.41
C LYS A 55 0.83 0.43 11.59
N PHE A 56 2.08 0.90 11.57
CA PHE A 56 3.05 0.71 12.66
C PHE A 56 2.99 1.80 13.73
N TYR A 57 2.30 2.92 13.46
CA TYR A 57 2.15 4.03 14.39
C TYR A 57 0.89 3.92 15.25
N VAL A 58 -0.09 3.12 14.81
CA VAL A 58 -1.38 2.91 15.50
C VAL A 58 -1.24 2.27 16.88
N LYS A 59 -0.30 1.33 17.06
CA LYS A 59 -0.03 0.70 18.35
C LYS A 59 1.43 0.90 18.76
N THR A 60 1.65 1.52 19.92
CA THR A 60 2.99 1.76 20.49
C THR A 60 3.78 0.47 20.67
N ALA A 61 3.13 -0.64 21.03
CA ALA A 61 3.75 -1.96 21.12
C ALA A 61 4.29 -2.45 19.77
N ARG A 62 3.50 -2.31 18.69
CA ARG A 62 3.90 -2.68 17.32
C ARG A 62 5.10 -1.86 16.85
N ARG A 63 5.13 -0.56 17.19
CA ARG A 63 6.26 0.33 16.91
C ARG A 63 7.55 -0.11 17.61
N ARG A 64 7.47 -0.50 18.88
CA ARG A 64 8.62 -1.01 19.66
C ARG A 64 9.15 -2.31 19.07
N VAL A 65 8.26 -3.26 18.75
CA VAL A 65 8.63 -4.54 18.14
C VAL A 65 9.29 -4.33 16.77
N LEU A 66 8.76 -3.43 15.93
CA LEU A 66 9.36 -3.14 14.62
C LEU A 66 10.77 -2.54 14.76
N ARG A 67 10.97 -1.59 15.70
CA ARG A 67 12.29 -1.00 15.95
C ARG A 67 13.30 -2.05 16.41
N LEU A 68 12.89 -2.93 17.33
CA LEU A 68 13.71 -4.04 17.78
C LEU A 68 14.08 -4.96 16.59
N HIS A 69 13.09 -5.36 15.79
CA HIS A 69 13.27 -6.21 14.61
C HIS A 69 14.26 -5.63 13.58
N ILE A 70 14.14 -4.34 13.27
CA ILE A 70 15.07 -3.67 12.34
C ILE A 70 16.48 -3.64 12.93
N PHE A 71 16.60 -3.28 14.21
CA PHE A 71 17.89 -3.19 14.89
C PHE A 71 18.60 -4.54 14.95
N THR A 72 17.89 -5.62 15.31
CA THR A 72 18.48 -6.95 15.39
C THR A 72 18.82 -7.53 14.03
N GLY A 73 17.98 -7.31 13.00
CA GLY A 73 18.29 -7.72 11.63
C GLY A 73 19.56 -7.08 11.08
N CYS A 74 19.84 -5.81 11.42
CA CYS A 74 21.08 -5.13 11.01
C CYS A 74 22.34 -5.71 11.68
N LEU A 75 22.19 -6.39 12.82
CA LEU A 75 23.30 -6.93 13.61
C LEU A 75 23.64 -8.39 13.24
N GLU A 76 22.82 -9.06 12.42
CA GLU A 76 23.07 -10.41 11.90
C GLU A 76 24.12 -10.42 10.77
N ASN A 77 25.29 -9.82 11.02
CA ASN A 77 26.39 -9.77 10.08
C ASN A 77 27.18 -11.10 10.07
N PRO A 78 27.36 -11.74 8.90
CA PRO A 78 27.88 -13.10 8.79
C PRO A 78 29.40 -13.20 8.97
N THR A 79 30.12 -12.10 9.20
CA THR A 79 31.59 -12.12 9.03
C THR A 79 32.41 -12.41 10.30
N LYS A 80 31.87 -12.21 11.52
CA LYS A 80 32.70 -12.33 12.74
C LYS A 80 32.06 -12.95 13.99
N TYR A 81 30.74 -13.12 14.06
CA TYR A 81 30.06 -13.54 15.30
C TYR A 81 28.92 -14.53 15.07
N ALA A 82 29.24 -15.77 14.69
CA ALA A 82 28.24 -16.83 14.46
C ALA A 82 27.27 -17.04 15.64
N TYR A 83 27.81 -17.05 16.88
CA TYR A 83 26.99 -17.13 18.09
C TYR A 83 26.10 -15.90 18.30
N ALA A 84 26.62 -14.69 18.09
CA ALA A 84 25.81 -13.49 18.28
C ALA A 84 24.68 -13.40 17.25
N ALA A 85 24.97 -13.71 15.98
CA ALA A 85 23.97 -13.77 14.92
C ALA A 85 22.89 -14.82 15.23
N ALA A 86 23.29 -16.02 15.65
CA ALA A 86 22.35 -17.08 16.00
C ALA A 86 21.48 -16.73 17.23
N ILE A 87 22.06 -16.13 18.27
CA ILE A 87 21.33 -15.70 19.48
C ILE A 87 20.34 -14.59 19.13
N LEU A 88 20.76 -13.57 18.39
CA LEU A 88 19.89 -12.47 17.96
C LEU A 88 18.73 -12.98 17.09
N ALA A 89 19.01 -13.91 16.18
CA ALA A 89 18.01 -14.54 15.34
C ALA A 89 16.96 -15.28 16.18
N VAL A 90 17.38 -16.15 17.11
CA VAL A 90 16.47 -16.98 17.91
C VAL A 90 15.67 -16.15 18.93
N ILE A 91 16.32 -15.23 19.64
CA ILE A 91 15.70 -14.50 20.75
C ILE A 91 14.88 -13.31 20.25
N SER A 92 15.27 -12.69 19.14
CA SER A 92 14.67 -11.44 18.69
C SER A 92 14.07 -11.55 17.30
N GLN A 93 14.85 -11.92 16.28
CA GLN A 93 14.42 -11.82 14.89
C GLN A 93 13.23 -12.75 14.59
N VAL A 94 13.33 -14.03 14.97
CA VAL A 94 12.28 -15.03 14.74
C VAL A 94 10.98 -14.67 15.48
N PRO A 95 10.98 -14.40 16.80
CA PRO A 95 9.75 -14.04 17.52
C PRO A 95 9.10 -12.75 17.02
N THR A 96 9.92 -11.72 16.77
CA THR A 96 9.39 -10.44 16.27
C THR A 96 8.82 -10.56 14.86
N THR A 97 9.36 -11.45 14.02
CA THR A 97 8.80 -11.76 12.70
C THR A 97 7.46 -12.47 12.82
N PHE A 98 7.36 -13.54 13.62
CA PHE A 98 6.10 -14.26 13.83
C PHE A 98 4.97 -13.34 14.35
N TYR A 99 5.30 -12.42 15.26
CA TYR A 99 4.36 -11.41 15.75
C TYR A 99 3.83 -10.49 14.63
N GLN A 100 4.66 -10.21 13.61
CA GLN A 100 4.32 -9.30 12.52
C GLN A 100 3.58 -9.98 11.36
N ILE A 101 3.72 -11.29 11.15
CA ILE A 101 3.10 -12.03 10.03
C ILE A 101 1.59 -11.75 9.87
N PRO A 102 0.75 -11.72 10.91
CA PRO A 102 -0.69 -11.46 10.73
C PRO A 102 -1.02 -10.07 10.15
N THR A 103 -0.07 -9.14 10.20
CA THR A 103 -0.22 -7.74 9.75
C THR A 103 0.24 -7.51 8.30
N VAL A 104 0.64 -8.56 7.59
CA VAL A 104 1.10 -8.46 6.21
C VAL A 104 -0.05 -8.05 5.29
N LEU A 105 0.29 -7.23 4.28
CA LEU A 105 -0.65 -6.79 3.24
C LEU A 105 -0.63 -7.81 2.08
N GLY A 106 -1.43 -7.59 1.04
CA GLY A 106 -1.55 -8.50 -0.10
C GLY A 106 -2.41 -9.74 0.17
N ILE A 107 -2.27 -10.75 -0.71
CA ILE A 107 -3.00 -12.01 -0.68
C ILE A 107 -2.48 -12.88 0.48
N LYS A 108 -3.23 -12.93 1.58
CA LYS A 108 -2.82 -13.63 2.80
C LYS A 108 -2.73 -15.15 2.62
N ALA A 109 -3.55 -15.73 1.74
CA ALA A 109 -3.53 -17.14 1.36
C ALA A 109 -2.11 -17.64 1.04
N PHE A 110 -1.40 -16.93 0.17
CA PHE A 110 -0.03 -17.30 -0.16
C PHE A 110 1.00 -16.72 0.83
N LEU A 111 0.82 -15.47 1.25
CA LEU A 111 1.86 -14.73 1.97
C LEU A 111 2.06 -15.21 3.40
N VAL A 112 0.98 -15.52 4.12
CA VAL A 112 1.07 -15.92 5.53
C VAL A 112 1.79 -17.27 5.66
N PRO A 113 1.44 -18.33 4.91
CA PRO A 113 2.18 -19.59 4.95
C PRO A 113 3.63 -19.44 4.47
N SER A 114 3.88 -18.69 3.40
CA SER A 114 5.24 -18.48 2.88
C SER A 114 6.16 -17.79 3.90
N LEU A 115 5.68 -16.71 4.53
CA LEU A 115 6.42 -16.01 5.56
C LEU A 115 6.61 -16.86 6.81
N PHE A 116 5.61 -17.65 7.19
CA PHE A 116 5.74 -18.59 8.29
C PHE A 116 6.87 -19.60 8.01
N LEU A 117 6.88 -20.19 6.80
CA LEU A 117 7.89 -21.16 6.41
C LEU A 117 9.30 -20.56 6.43
N VAL A 118 9.49 -19.39 5.82
CA VAL A 118 10.81 -18.75 5.77
C VAL A 118 11.28 -18.35 7.17
N THR A 119 10.37 -17.87 8.02
CA THR A 119 10.69 -17.56 9.43
C THR A 119 11.07 -18.82 10.21
N ALA A 120 10.38 -19.93 9.98
CA ALA A 120 10.72 -21.21 10.58
C ALA A 120 12.07 -21.74 10.10
N LEU A 121 12.38 -21.61 8.81
CA LEU A 121 13.69 -21.96 8.25
C LEU A 121 14.81 -21.10 8.85
N HIS A 122 14.59 -19.80 9.01
CA HIS A 122 15.54 -18.91 9.67
C HIS A 122 15.83 -19.37 11.11
N GLY A 123 14.79 -19.69 11.88
CA GLY A 123 14.93 -20.25 13.22
C GLY A 123 15.64 -21.60 13.24
N TYR A 124 15.31 -22.49 12.31
CA TYR A 124 15.97 -23.80 12.17
C TYR A 124 17.47 -23.63 11.92
N PHE A 125 17.87 -22.79 10.97
CA PHE A 125 19.30 -22.57 10.68
C PHE A 125 20.01 -21.86 11.84
N ALA A 126 19.37 -20.88 12.48
CA ALA A 126 19.95 -20.20 13.64
C ALA A 126 20.16 -21.14 14.83
N ILE A 127 19.21 -22.02 15.13
CA ILE A 127 19.36 -23.04 16.19
C ILE A 127 20.49 -24.00 15.83
N ASN A 128 20.55 -24.49 14.60
CA ASN A 128 21.63 -25.39 14.16
C ASN A 128 23.01 -24.69 14.14
N LEU A 129 23.05 -23.38 13.91
CA LEU A 129 24.26 -22.56 14.03
C LEU A 129 24.75 -22.46 15.47
N LEU A 130 23.86 -22.45 16.48
CA LEU A 130 24.25 -22.50 17.90
C LEU A 130 24.96 -23.83 18.23
N PHE A 131 24.44 -24.93 17.71
CA PHE A 131 25.04 -26.25 17.90
C PHE A 131 26.30 -26.46 17.05
N ASN A 132 26.39 -25.81 15.90
CA ASN A 132 27.48 -25.96 14.93
C ASN A 132 28.04 -24.59 14.50
N PRO A 133 28.69 -23.84 15.42
CA PRO A 133 29.12 -22.44 15.19
C PRO A 133 30.18 -22.30 14.09
N THR A 134 30.90 -23.37 13.77
CA THR A 134 31.93 -23.38 12.70
C THR A 134 31.35 -23.71 11.33
N SER A 135 30.05 -24.01 11.23
CA SER A 135 29.40 -24.32 9.95
C SER A 135 29.14 -23.05 9.17
N PHE A 136 29.91 -22.85 8.10
CA PHE A 136 29.67 -21.74 7.18
C PHE A 136 28.32 -21.88 6.48
N TYR A 137 27.87 -23.12 6.22
CA TYR A 137 26.55 -23.39 5.64
C TYR A 137 25.44 -22.77 6.49
N TYR A 138 25.44 -23.05 7.80
CA TYR A 138 24.39 -22.55 8.70
C TYR A 138 24.48 -21.04 8.87
N LEU A 139 25.68 -20.50 8.98
CA LEU A 139 25.91 -19.05 9.03
C LEU A 139 25.36 -18.35 7.80
N LEU A 140 25.68 -18.86 6.61
CA LEU A 140 25.21 -18.33 5.34
C LEU A 140 23.70 -18.52 5.18
N SER A 141 23.12 -19.64 5.61
CA SER A 141 21.67 -19.87 5.54
C SER A 141 20.88 -18.95 6.49
N THR A 142 21.36 -18.76 7.72
CA THR A 142 20.77 -17.78 8.66
C THR A 142 20.83 -16.37 8.07
N TYR A 143 21.97 -16.01 7.47
CA TYR A 143 22.13 -14.73 6.77
C TYR A 143 21.16 -14.59 5.59
N LEU A 144 21.12 -15.54 4.65
CA LEU A 144 20.28 -15.45 3.46
C LEU A 144 18.78 -15.38 3.80
N THR A 145 18.35 -16.10 4.83
CA THR A 145 16.92 -16.12 5.23
C THR A 145 16.43 -14.79 5.80
N VAL A 146 17.27 -14.00 6.49
CA VAL A 146 16.85 -12.67 6.98
C VAL A 146 16.73 -11.64 5.84
N HIS A 147 17.46 -11.82 4.74
CA HIS A 147 17.47 -10.89 3.60
C HIS A 147 16.26 -11.02 2.66
N ILE A 148 15.32 -11.94 2.94
CA ILE A 148 14.05 -12.00 2.17
C ILE A 148 13.29 -10.68 2.18
N TYR A 149 13.42 -9.94 3.26
CA TYR A 149 12.86 -8.61 3.36
C TYR A 149 13.46 -7.65 2.32
N ALA A 150 14.79 -7.63 2.16
CA ALA A 150 15.49 -6.74 1.24
C ALA A 150 15.08 -7.01 -0.21
N TRP A 151 15.06 -8.29 -0.61
CA TRP A 151 14.60 -8.69 -1.93
C TRP A 151 13.14 -8.32 -2.18
N SER A 152 12.27 -8.42 -1.18
CA SER A 152 10.87 -8.00 -1.33
C SER A 152 10.73 -6.51 -1.65
N ARG A 153 11.62 -5.67 -1.10
CA ARG A 153 11.65 -4.23 -1.36
C ARG A 153 12.21 -3.93 -2.75
N VAL A 154 13.27 -4.61 -3.13
CA VAL A 154 13.90 -4.46 -4.45
C VAL A 154 12.95 -4.86 -5.56
N PHE A 155 12.31 -6.02 -5.47
CA PHE A 155 11.33 -6.45 -6.47
C PHE A 155 10.11 -5.54 -6.51
N PHE A 156 9.62 -5.09 -5.35
CA PHE A 156 8.54 -4.12 -5.32
C PHE A 156 8.92 -2.82 -6.05
N ALA A 157 10.09 -2.25 -5.76
CA ALA A 157 10.57 -1.03 -6.42
C ALA A 157 10.82 -1.24 -7.93
N LEU A 158 11.32 -2.41 -8.32
CA LEU A 158 11.53 -2.79 -9.71
C LEU A 158 10.19 -2.86 -10.46
N TYR A 159 9.21 -3.60 -9.92
CA TYR A 159 7.88 -3.73 -10.52
C TYR A 159 7.14 -2.40 -10.57
N TYR A 160 7.34 -1.56 -9.56
CA TYR A 160 6.82 -0.20 -9.55
C TYR A 160 7.39 0.62 -10.72
N ARG A 161 8.72 0.67 -10.89
CA ARG A 161 9.37 1.44 -11.97
C ARG A 161 9.00 0.92 -13.36
N LEU A 162 8.85 -0.38 -13.51
CA LEU A 162 8.48 -1.02 -14.77
C LEU A 162 6.97 -1.05 -15.01
N LYS A 163 6.16 -0.52 -14.08
CA LYS A 163 4.68 -0.56 -14.12
C LYS A 163 4.13 -1.99 -14.30
N LEU A 164 4.79 -2.97 -13.69
CA LEU A 164 4.36 -4.37 -13.72
C LEU A 164 3.38 -4.65 -12.57
N PHE A 165 2.49 -5.62 -12.77
CA PHE A 165 1.59 -6.20 -11.76
C PHE A 165 0.74 -5.19 -10.97
N GLU A 166 0.23 -4.16 -11.63
CA GLU A 166 -0.65 -3.15 -11.01
C GLU A 166 -1.79 -3.79 -10.20
N GLY A 167 -2.04 -3.23 -9.03
CA GLY A 167 -2.97 -3.79 -8.04
C GLY A 167 -2.43 -4.95 -7.23
N HIS A 168 -1.47 -5.76 -7.72
CA HIS A 168 -0.98 -7.00 -7.08
C HIS A 168 0.54 -7.00 -6.80
N ARG A 169 1.20 -5.86 -6.96
CA ARG A 169 2.67 -5.72 -6.89
C ARG A 169 3.27 -6.28 -5.61
N PHE A 170 2.61 -6.07 -4.47
CA PHE A 170 3.12 -6.50 -3.17
C PHE A 170 3.22 -8.02 -3.09
N SER A 171 2.12 -8.73 -3.40
CA SER A 171 2.11 -10.20 -3.38
C SER A 171 3.09 -10.80 -4.37
N VAL A 172 3.19 -10.25 -5.58
CA VAL A 172 4.12 -10.75 -6.60
C VAL A 172 5.57 -10.52 -6.18
N ALA A 173 5.92 -9.34 -5.64
CA ALA A 173 7.27 -9.07 -5.14
C ALA A 173 7.69 -10.04 -4.02
N MET A 174 6.78 -10.34 -3.11
CA MET A 174 7.01 -11.31 -2.03
C MET A 174 7.18 -12.74 -2.58
N LEU A 175 6.35 -13.16 -3.54
CA LEU A 175 6.47 -14.45 -4.21
C LEU A 175 7.84 -14.59 -4.89
N THR A 176 8.24 -13.60 -5.71
CA THR A 176 9.54 -13.61 -6.39
C THR A 176 10.71 -13.66 -5.40
N SER A 177 10.59 -12.98 -4.26
CA SER A 177 11.62 -13.03 -3.21
C SER A 177 11.74 -14.43 -2.59
N GLY A 178 10.60 -15.07 -2.31
CA GLY A 178 10.56 -16.44 -1.80
C GLY A 178 11.15 -17.44 -2.80
N THR A 179 10.79 -17.33 -4.07
CA THR A 179 11.28 -18.26 -5.12
C THR A 179 12.76 -18.06 -5.46
N LEU A 180 13.34 -16.90 -5.14
CA LEU A 180 14.76 -16.64 -5.23
C LEU A 180 15.53 -17.20 -4.01
N LEU A 181 15.05 -16.95 -2.79
CA LEU A 181 15.81 -17.25 -1.58
C LEU A 181 15.59 -18.63 -1.01
N VAL A 182 14.40 -19.23 -1.12
CA VAL A 182 14.18 -20.58 -0.60
C VAL A 182 15.12 -21.60 -1.25
N PRO A 183 15.38 -21.57 -2.58
CA PRO A 183 16.38 -22.44 -3.19
C PRO A 183 17.81 -22.12 -2.77
N SER A 184 18.10 -20.87 -2.40
CA SER A 184 19.43 -20.49 -1.90
C SER A 184 19.76 -21.12 -0.54
N VAL A 185 18.79 -21.70 0.17
CA VAL A 185 19.01 -22.35 1.47
C VAL A 185 18.57 -23.81 1.55
N LEU A 186 17.70 -24.26 0.65
CA LEU A 186 17.24 -25.67 0.56
C LEU A 186 17.65 -26.36 -0.75
N GLY A 187 18.34 -25.67 -1.67
CA GLY A 187 18.62 -26.15 -3.02
C GLY A 187 17.39 -26.11 -3.93
N LEU A 188 17.53 -26.62 -5.16
CA LEU A 188 16.47 -26.62 -6.19
C LEU A 188 15.11 -27.19 -5.71
N PRO A 189 15.05 -28.27 -4.88
CA PRO A 189 13.78 -28.78 -4.36
C PRO A 189 13.05 -27.81 -3.42
N GLY A 190 13.74 -26.77 -2.91
CA GLY A 190 13.18 -25.78 -1.99
C GLY A 190 11.93 -25.09 -2.51
N ASN A 191 11.86 -24.76 -3.81
CA ASN A 191 10.65 -24.15 -4.37
C ASN A 191 9.48 -25.12 -4.42
N ILE A 192 9.72 -26.39 -4.76
CA ILE A 192 8.67 -27.43 -4.73
C ILE A 192 8.13 -27.54 -3.30
N PHE A 193 9.02 -27.58 -2.32
CA PHE A 193 8.64 -27.62 -0.91
C PHE A 193 7.83 -26.39 -0.49
N LEU A 194 8.24 -25.17 -0.89
CA LEU A 194 7.48 -23.95 -0.64
C LEU A 194 6.05 -24.04 -1.18
N PHE A 195 5.88 -24.44 -2.45
CA PHE A 195 4.55 -24.54 -3.05
C PHE A 195 3.69 -25.62 -2.40
N ILE A 196 4.25 -26.81 -2.14
CA ILE A 196 3.52 -27.89 -1.45
C ILE A 196 3.10 -27.43 -0.05
N PHE A 197 3.99 -26.76 0.69
CA PHE A 197 3.68 -26.24 2.02
C PHE A 197 2.52 -25.24 1.98
N VAL A 198 2.60 -24.25 1.08
CA VAL A 198 1.53 -23.24 0.92
C VAL A 198 0.21 -23.91 0.57
N LEU A 199 0.19 -24.78 -0.45
CA LEU A 199 -1.04 -25.46 -0.89
C LEU A 199 -1.65 -26.33 0.21
N THR A 200 -0.81 -26.98 1.01
CA THR A 200 -1.24 -27.80 2.15
C THR A 200 -1.88 -26.94 3.23
N VAL A 201 -1.23 -25.84 3.62
CA VAL A 201 -1.76 -24.91 4.63
C VAL A 201 -3.06 -24.27 4.14
N ASP A 202 -3.11 -23.83 2.88
CA ASP A 202 -4.32 -23.27 2.27
C ASP A 202 -5.45 -24.29 2.23
N GLY A 203 -5.17 -25.54 1.88
CA GLY A 203 -6.15 -26.63 1.91
C GLY A 203 -6.75 -26.81 3.31
N ILE A 204 -5.91 -26.84 4.35
CA ILE A 204 -6.34 -26.99 5.74
C ILE A 204 -7.17 -25.79 6.21
N VAL A 205 -6.73 -24.57 5.88
CA VAL A 205 -7.45 -23.34 6.25
C VAL A 205 -8.80 -23.28 5.54
N ARG A 206 -8.84 -23.60 4.24
CA ARG A 206 -10.05 -23.60 3.43
C ARG A 206 -11.10 -24.57 3.95
N MET A 207 -10.70 -25.73 4.48
CA MET A 207 -11.62 -26.71 5.08
C MET A 207 -12.37 -26.16 6.30
N LYS A 208 -11.84 -25.13 6.98
CA LYS A 208 -12.41 -24.57 8.21
C LYS A 208 -12.92 -23.13 8.04
N ALA A 209 -12.71 -22.53 6.87
CA ALA A 209 -13.01 -21.13 6.59
C ALA A 209 -14.45 -20.93 6.14
N SER A 210 -15.06 -19.81 6.57
CA SER A 210 -16.29 -19.32 5.93
C SER A 210 -16.00 -18.76 4.53
N PRO A 211 -16.99 -18.69 3.62
CA PRO A 211 -16.81 -18.08 2.30
C PRO A 211 -16.32 -16.63 2.36
N GLU A 212 -16.84 -15.83 3.30
CA GLU A 212 -16.47 -14.43 3.50
C GLU A 212 -15.03 -14.31 3.97
N PHE A 213 -14.61 -15.16 4.92
CA PHE A 213 -13.23 -15.21 5.37
C PHE A 213 -12.30 -15.59 4.22
N TRP A 214 -12.65 -16.63 3.45
CA TRP A 214 -11.82 -17.11 2.36
C TRP A 214 -11.64 -16.04 1.28
N ASN A 215 -12.73 -15.35 0.91
CA ASN A 215 -12.66 -14.24 -0.04
C ASN A 215 -11.75 -13.11 0.47
N ALA A 216 -11.87 -12.72 1.74
CA ALA A 216 -10.98 -11.72 2.34
C ALA A 216 -9.51 -12.18 2.43
N TRP A 217 -9.29 -13.49 2.60
CA TRP A 217 -7.97 -14.13 2.72
C TRP A 217 -7.25 -14.24 1.37
N THR A 218 -8.00 -14.43 0.28
CA THR A 218 -7.48 -14.51 -1.09
C THR A 218 -7.48 -13.17 -1.84
N THR A 219 -8.14 -12.14 -1.29
CA THR A 219 -8.14 -10.80 -1.89
C THR A 219 -6.83 -10.07 -1.62
N GLU A 220 -6.31 -9.41 -2.65
CA GLU A 220 -5.17 -8.51 -2.55
C GLU A 220 -5.54 -7.25 -1.78
N HIS A 221 -4.90 -7.05 -0.62
CA HIS A 221 -4.95 -5.80 0.12
C HIS A 221 -3.77 -4.94 -0.31
N SER A 222 -3.95 -4.12 -1.36
CA SER A 222 -2.88 -3.32 -1.94
C SER A 222 -2.30 -2.34 -0.92
N ARG A 223 -0.97 -2.13 -1.00
CA ARG A 223 -0.30 -1.01 -0.34
C ARG A 223 -0.62 0.34 -0.99
N GLU A 224 -1.01 0.29 -2.25
CA GLU A 224 -1.31 1.44 -3.10
C GLU A 224 -2.81 1.72 -2.99
N VAL A 225 -3.18 2.99 -2.84
CA VAL A 225 -4.57 3.41 -3.00
C VAL A 225 -4.90 3.23 -4.48
N LYS A 226 -5.86 2.35 -4.81
CA LYS A 226 -6.29 2.07 -6.19
C LYS A 226 -6.45 3.39 -6.97
N THR A 227 -5.50 3.70 -7.84
CA THR A 227 -5.70 4.66 -8.91
C THR A 227 -6.34 3.90 -10.05
N GLU A 228 -7.64 4.11 -10.26
CA GLU A 228 -8.28 3.65 -11.49
C GLU A 228 -7.65 4.41 -12.67
N PRO A 229 -6.95 3.72 -13.59
CA PRO A 229 -6.18 4.36 -14.67
C PRO A 229 -7.06 5.17 -15.63
N GLU A 230 -8.35 4.84 -15.73
CA GLU A 230 -9.33 5.56 -16.55
C GLU A 230 -9.54 6.99 -16.07
N LYS A 231 -9.38 7.27 -14.77
CA LYS A 231 -9.53 8.62 -14.18
C LYS A 231 -8.33 9.52 -14.42
N LYS A 232 -7.14 8.94 -14.65
CA LYS A 232 -5.93 9.69 -14.98
C LYS A 232 -5.98 10.23 -16.42
N VAL A 233 -6.52 9.43 -17.35
CA VAL A 233 -6.75 9.86 -18.75
C VAL A 233 -7.77 10.99 -18.79
N VAL A 234 -8.86 10.92 -18.02
CA VAL A 234 -9.85 12.00 -17.95
C VAL A 234 -9.25 13.31 -17.42
N LEU A 235 -8.44 13.26 -16.37
CA LEU A 235 -7.80 14.45 -15.79
C LEU A 235 -6.69 15.02 -16.71
N GLU A 236 -5.87 14.17 -17.32
CA GLU A 236 -4.87 14.60 -18.32
C GLU A 236 -5.55 15.17 -19.57
N THR A 237 -6.68 14.63 -20.01
CA THR A 237 -7.46 15.17 -21.14
C THR A 237 -8.08 16.52 -20.79
N LEU A 238 -8.57 16.71 -19.55
CA LEU A 238 -9.09 18.00 -19.06
C LEU A 238 -7.99 19.05 -18.87
N ILE A 239 -6.80 18.67 -18.39
CA ILE A 239 -5.63 19.55 -18.26
C ILE A 239 -5.09 19.91 -19.66
N THR A 240 -5.00 18.95 -20.57
CA THR A 240 -4.54 19.20 -21.95
C THR A 240 -5.56 20.05 -22.72
N ALA A 241 -6.87 19.86 -22.50
CA ALA A 241 -7.91 20.74 -23.03
C ALA A 241 -7.82 22.16 -22.43
N ALA A 242 -7.45 22.28 -21.14
CA ALA A 242 -7.19 23.57 -20.49
C ALA A 242 -5.92 24.27 -21.01
N GLU A 243 -4.88 23.52 -21.38
CA GLU A 243 -3.65 24.06 -21.98
C GLU A 243 -3.86 24.48 -23.44
N VAL A 244 -4.63 23.70 -24.21
CA VAL A 244 -5.02 24.04 -25.59
C VAL A 244 -5.96 25.26 -25.62
N SER A 245 -6.76 25.49 -24.58
CA SER A 245 -7.59 26.70 -24.46
C SER A 245 -6.78 28.01 -24.44
N ASN A 246 -5.51 28.01 -24.02
CA ASN A 246 -4.66 29.21 -24.05
C ASN A 246 -4.14 29.56 -25.46
N THR A 247 -4.39 28.70 -26.47
CA THR A 247 -3.98 28.94 -27.87
C THR A 247 -5.15 29.11 -28.83
N VAL A 248 -6.40 28.99 -28.35
CA VAL A 248 -7.61 29.03 -29.21
C VAL A 248 -8.28 30.42 -29.21
N GLU A 249 -7.49 31.48 -29.08
CA GLU A 249 -7.97 32.86 -29.35
C GLU A 249 -8.11 33.14 -30.86
N TYR A 250 -7.95 32.12 -31.73
CA TYR A 250 -7.96 32.27 -33.19
C TYR A 250 -9.01 31.44 -33.95
N LEU A 251 -9.88 30.68 -33.27
CA LEU A 251 -10.88 29.84 -33.96
C LEU A 251 -12.29 30.08 -33.41
N SER A 252 -12.79 31.29 -33.66
CA SER A 252 -14.22 31.59 -33.55
C SER A 252 -14.95 31.25 -34.85
N ALA A 253 -15.90 30.31 -34.80
CA ALA A 253 -17.18 30.39 -35.53
C ALA A 253 -18.05 29.15 -35.24
N HIS A 254 -19.07 29.34 -34.39
CA HIS A 254 -20.33 28.58 -34.23
C HIS A 254 -20.26 27.07 -33.91
N ASP A 255 -21.30 26.57 -33.22
CA ASP A 255 -21.62 25.14 -32.87
C ASP A 255 -21.15 24.65 -31.45
N PRO A 256 -21.70 23.54 -30.87
CA PRO A 256 -21.70 23.09 -29.46
C PRO A 256 -20.41 23.22 -28.62
N LYS A 257 -19.27 23.45 -29.26
CA LYS A 257 -17.98 23.77 -28.64
C LYS A 257 -18.05 24.99 -27.71
N ASP A 258 -18.93 25.97 -27.96
CA ASP A 258 -19.10 27.12 -27.05
C ASP A 258 -19.62 26.70 -25.67
N ARG A 259 -20.60 25.77 -25.61
CA ARG A 259 -21.15 25.25 -24.35
C ARG A 259 -20.11 24.48 -23.55
N TYR A 260 -19.32 23.66 -24.22
CA TYR A 260 -18.23 22.89 -23.60
C TYR A 260 -17.10 23.79 -23.11
N SER A 261 -16.72 24.82 -23.88
CA SER A 261 -15.70 25.78 -23.48
C SER A 261 -16.10 26.60 -22.25
N GLN A 262 -17.37 27.01 -22.15
CA GLN A 262 -17.91 27.73 -20.99
C GLN A 262 -17.98 26.86 -19.73
N LEU A 263 -18.38 25.59 -19.87
CA LEU A 263 -18.38 24.63 -18.76
C LEU A 263 -16.95 24.42 -18.24
N CYS A 264 -16.00 24.17 -19.13
CA CYS A 264 -14.58 24.02 -18.79
C CYS A 264 -14.00 25.30 -18.15
N ALA A 265 -14.29 26.48 -18.68
CA ALA A 265 -13.86 27.77 -18.09
C ALA A 265 -14.43 27.99 -16.68
N THR A 266 -15.70 27.62 -16.46
CA THR A 266 -16.34 27.74 -15.15
C THR A 266 -15.75 26.75 -14.14
N MET A 267 -15.45 25.52 -14.57
CA MET A 267 -14.74 24.53 -13.76
C MET A 267 -13.31 24.99 -13.42
N MET A 268 -12.62 25.64 -14.36
CA MET A 268 -11.29 26.23 -14.15
C MET A 268 -11.34 27.38 -13.13
N ALA A 269 -12.34 28.27 -13.21
CA ALA A 269 -12.55 29.36 -12.26
C ALA A 269 -13.00 28.88 -10.86
N ALA A 270 -13.79 27.80 -10.80
CA ALA A 270 -14.21 27.15 -9.55
C ALA A 270 -13.05 26.48 -8.80
N ASN A 271 -11.95 26.16 -9.47
CA ASN A 271 -10.75 25.59 -8.86
C ASN A 271 -9.84 26.65 -8.17
N THR A 272 -10.40 27.82 -7.85
CA THR A 272 -9.72 28.89 -7.12
C THR A 272 -9.34 28.44 -5.70
N ARG A 273 -8.15 28.87 -5.25
CA ARG A 273 -7.34 28.27 -4.17
C ARG A 273 -7.96 28.22 -2.76
N ASN A 274 -9.15 28.78 -2.52
CA ASN A 274 -9.75 28.93 -1.18
C ASN A 274 -11.24 28.51 -1.08
N ALA A 275 -11.83 27.85 -2.10
CA ALA A 275 -13.24 27.43 -2.05
C ALA A 275 -13.42 26.04 -1.41
N SER A 276 -14.43 25.88 -0.55
CA SER A 276 -14.77 24.59 0.07
C SER A 276 -15.25 23.56 -0.97
N PRO A 277 -15.16 22.24 -0.71
CA PRO A 277 -15.65 21.20 -1.62
C PRO A 277 -17.09 21.42 -2.08
N ARG A 278 -17.96 21.87 -1.16
CA ARG A 278 -19.35 22.23 -1.46
C ARG A 278 -19.46 23.46 -2.37
N GLN A 279 -18.63 24.49 -2.16
CA GLN A 279 -18.62 25.67 -3.03
C GLN A 279 -18.16 25.33 -4.45
N LYS A 280 -17.19 24.42 -4.60
CA LYS A 280 -16.76 23.90 -5.90
C LYS A 280 -17.88 23.12 -6.58
N ALA A 281 -18.53 22.21 -5.84
CA ALA A 281 -19.67 21.45 -6.35
C ALA A 281 -20.82 22.36 -6.80
N LEU A 282 -21.11 23.43 -6.03
CA LEU A 282 -22.14 24.40 -6.37
C LEU A 282 -21.81 25.21 -7.63
N ALA A 283 -20.53 25.54 -7.85
CA ALA A 283 -20.10 26.20 -9.08
C ALA A 283 -20.25 25.29 -10.31
N VAL A 284 -19.96 23.99 -10.15
CA VAL A 284 -20.19 22.97 -11.18
C VAL A 284 -21.69 22.80 -11.44
N PHE A 285 -22.51 22.70 -10.39
CA PHE A 285 -23.97 22.62 -10.49
C PHE A 285 -24.53 23.74 -11.36
N ARG A 286 -24.17 24.99 -11.06
CA ARG A 286 -24.63 26.18 -11.82
C ARG A 286 -24.16 26.20 -13.27
N ALA A 287 -23.08 25.49 -13.59
CA ALA A 287 -22.55 25.40 -14.94
C ALA A 287 -23.29 24.33 -15.76
N ILE A 288 -23.80 23.28 -15.08
CA ILE A 288 -24.59 22.20 -15.69
C ILE A 288 -26.07 22.62 -15.84
N ASP A 289 -26.61 23.38 -14.88
CA ASP A 289 -27.95 23.95 -14.88
C ASP A 289 -28.06 25.10 -15.92
N VAL A 290 -28.28 24.71 -17.18
CA VAL A 290 -28.29 25.65 -18.31
C VAL A 290 -29.58 26.44 -18.37
N ASN A 291 -30.70 25.78 -18.06
CA ASN A 291 -32.03 26.39 -18.08
C ASN A 291 -32.28 27.29 -16.85
N ARG A 292 -31.39 27.24 -15.84
CA ARG A 292 -31.41 28.01 -14.59
C ARG A 292 -32.67 27.77 -13.77
N ASP A 293 -33.19 26.54 -13.81
CA ASP A 293 -34.35 26.14 -13.02
C ASP A 293 -33.96 25.69 -11.59
N ASN A 294 -32.66 25.70 -11.26
CA ASN A 294 -32.09 25.21 -10.00
C ASN A 294 -32.33 23.71 -9.75
N GLU A 295 -32.62 22.95 -10.79
CA GLU A 295 -32.72 21.50 -10.80
C GLU A 295 -31.84 20.95 -11.93
N LEU A 296 -31.33 19.74 -11.77
CA LEU A 296 -30.60 19.05 -12.82
C LEU A 296 -31.46 17.94 -13.40
N SER A 297 -31.73 18.04 -14.69
CA SER A 297 -32.34 16.95 -15.45
C SER A 297 -31.32 15.87 -15.81
N ILE A 298 -31.82 14.67 -16.10
CA ILE A 298 -30.98 13.56 -16.59
C ILE A 298 -30.25 13.96 -17.88
N ALA A 299 -30.85 14.80 -18.73
CA ALA A 299 -30.23 15.27 -19.97
C ALA A 299 -29.02 16.16 -19.70
N GLU A 300 -29.15 17.15 -18.80
CA GLU A 300 -28.05 18.04 -18.41
C GLU A 300 -26.91 17.27 -17.74
N CYS A 301 -27.22 16.29 -16.89
CA CYS A 301 -26.22 15.41 -16.30
C CYS A 301 -25.55 14.49 -17.34
N LYS A 302 -26.27 14.00 -18.35
CA LYS A 302 -25.66 13.22 -19.45
C LYS A 302 -24.70 14.09 -20.25
N ASP A 303 -25.07 15.33 -20.56
CA ASP A 303 -24.19 16.27 -21.25
C ASP A 303 -22.93 16.53 -20.44
N PHE A 304 -23.07 16.74 -19.13
CA PHE A 304 -21.95 16.86 -18.19
C PHE A 304 -21.03 15.63 -18.21
N LEU A 305 -21.59 14.42 -18.18
CA LEU A 305 -20.80 13.17 -18.26
C LEU A 305 -20.01 13.08 -19.57
N VAL A 306 -20.61 13.48 -20.69
CA VAL A 306 -19.92 13.54 -21.99
C VAL A 306 -18.74 14.52 -21.95
N VAL A 307 -18.87 15.69 -21.30
CA VAL A 307 -17.76 16.64 -21.12
C VAL A 307 -16.62 16.01 -20.32
N CYS A 308 -16.97 15.22 -19.31
CA CYS A 308 -16.03 14.48 -18.49
C CYS A 308 -15.42 13.27 -19.21
N GLY A 309 -15.75 13.02 -20.48
CA GLY A 309 -15.25 11.87 -21.24
C GLY A 309 -15.89 10.53 -20.85
N ILE A 310 -16.97 10.57 -20.06
CA ILE A 310 -17.70 9.38 -19.59
C ILE A 310 -18.88 9.13 -20.52
N SER A 311 -18.95 7.93 -21.10
CA SER A 311 -20.11 7.53 -21.90
C SER A 311 -21.35 7.39 -21.00
N PRO A 312 -22.41 8.18 -21.23
CA PRO A 312 -23.60 8.12 -20.37
C PRO A 312 -24.39 6.81 -20.53
N HIS A 313 -24.14 6.09 -21.62
CA HIS A 313 -24.71 4.78 -21.90
C HIS A 313 -23.81 3.64 -21.40
N GLY A 314 -22.55 3.93 -21.07
CA GLY A 314 -21.62 2.99 -20.45
C GLY A 314 -22.08 2.58 -19.05
N THR A 315 -21.52 1.47 -18.54
CA THR A 315 -21.84 0.96 -17.20
C THR A 315 -21.52 2.00 -16.11
N GLU A 316 -20.39 2.70 -16.23
CA GLU A 316 -19.99 3.76 -15.31
C GLU A 316 -20.95 4.95 -15.32
N GLY A 317 -21.26 5.50 -16.50
CA GLY A 317 -22.19 6.61 -16.65
C GLY A 317 -23.60 6.29 -16.13
N ARG A 318 -24.07 5.05 -16.33
CA ARG A 318 -25.35 4.58 -15.77
C ARG A 318 -25.35 4.53 -14.25
N LEU A 319 -24.30 3.99 -13.63
CA LEU A 319 -24.18 3.94 -12.17
C LEU A 319 -24.08 5.34 -11.55
N LEU A 320 -23.36 6.26 -12.21
CA LEU A 320 -23.26 7.66 -11.78
C LEU A 320 -24.62 8.37 -11.83
N LEU A 321 -25.39 8.18 -12.91
CA LEU A 321 -26.75 8.72 -13.01
C LEU A 321 -27.69 8.08 -12.00
N GLU A 322 -27.69 6.75 -11.86
CA GLU A 322 -28.52 6.04 -10.87
C GLU A 322 -28.20 6.49 -9.44
N SER A 323 -26.93 6.73 -9.12
CA SER A 323 -26.54 7.18 -7.77
C SER A 323 -26.91 8.63 -7.46
N LEU A 324 -26.88 9.53 -8.47
CA LEU A 324 -27.25 10.94 -8.32
C LEU A 324 -28.78 11.11 -8.24
N PHE A 325 -29.50 10.47 -9.16
CA PHE A 325 -30.94 10.62 -9.29
C PHE A 325 -31.71 9.68 -8.36
N GLN A 326 -31.19 8.48 -8.09
CA GLN A 326 -31.90 7.41 -7.39
C GLN A 326 -33.26 7.16 -8.06
N ASP A 327 -34.37 7.26 -7.32
CA ASP A 327 -35.74 7.13 -7.85
C ASP A 327 -36.35 8.47 -8.33
N ARG A 328 -35.57 9.55 -8.34
CA ARG A 328 -36.02 10.91 -8.67
C ARG A 328 -35.77 11.24 -10.14
N LYS A 329 -36.59 12.13 -10.71
CA LYS A 329 -36.46 12.58 -12.10
C LYS A 329 -35.51 13.77 -12.28
N VAL A 330 -35.27 14.50 -11.19
CA VAL A 330 -34.45 15.71 -11.12
C VAL A 330 -33.59 15.66 -9.86
N ALA A 331 -32.41 16.29 -9.89
CA ALA A 331 -31.52 16.41 -8.74
C ALA A 331 -31.38 17.88 -8.33
N THR A 332 -31.57 18.19 -7.05
CA THR A 332 -31.42 19.55 -6.54
C THR A 332 -29.95 19.93 -6.38
N ALA A 333 -29.66 21.22 -6.14
CA ALA A 333 -28.31 21.69 -5.84
C ALA A 333 -27.69 20.98 -4.64
N ASP A 334 -28.48 20.69 -3.60
CA ASP A 334 -28.00 19.99 -2.41
C ASP A 334 -27.74 18.51 -2.69
N ASP A 335 -28.63 17.84 -3.43
CA ASP A 335 -28.42 16.45 -3.86
C ASP A 335 -27.14 16.31 -4.70
N PHE A 336 -26.95 17.23 -5.66
CA PHE A 336 -25.77 17.24 -6.50
C PHE A 336 -24.51 17.57 -5.70
N CYS A 337 -24.56 18.53 -4.78
CA CYS A 337 -23.39 18.86 -3.96
C CYS A 337 -22.99 17.69 -3.05
N GLU A 338 -23.94 17.03 -2.42
CA GLU A 338 -23.67 15.85 -1.61
C GLU A 338 -23.13 14.70 -2.47
N TRP A 339 -23.77 14.41 -3.60
CA TRP A 339 -23.30 13.37 -4.51
C TRP A 339 -21.91 13.68 -5.11
N PHE A 340 -21.67 14.91 -5.54
CA PHE A 340 -20.41 15.33 -6.16
C PHE A 340 -19.26 15.27 -5.15
N THR A 341 -19.50 15.67 -3.90
CA THR A 341 -18.49 15.55 -2.83
C THR A 341 -18.24 14.11 -2.41
N LYS A 342 -19.30 13.29 -2.27
CA LYS A 342 -19.22 11.90 -1.82
C LYS A 342 -18.73 10.92 -2.88
N SER A 343 -19.21 11.07 -4.11
CA SER A 343 -18.98 10.10 -5.21
C SER A 343 -17.92 10.55 -6.19
N TRP A 344 -17.77 11.86 -6.43
CA TRP A 344 -16.91 12.40 -7.49
C TRP A 344 -15.57 12.92 -6.98
N ILE A 345 -15.53 13.70 -5.90
CA ILE A 345 -14.25 14.16 -5.29
C ILE A 345 -13.43 12.98 -4.77
N HIS A 346 -14.08 11.96 -4.22
CA HIS A 346 -13.44 10.70 -3.80
C HIS A 346 -12.95 9.84 -4.98
N SER A 347 -13.49 10.09 -6.18
CA SER A 347 -13.11 9.41 -7.42
C SER A 347 -11.89 10.07 -8.06
N ILE A 348 -11.74 11.39 -7.92
CA ILE A 348 -10.62 12.14 -8.46
C ILE A 348 -9.35 11.80 -7.66
N SER A 349 -8.43 11.05 -8.29
CA SER A 349 -7.01 11.22 -8.02
C SER A 349 -6.65 12.66 -8.37
N ILE A 350 -6.74 13.55 -7.39
CA ILE A 350 -6.31 14.94 -7.56
C ILE A 350 -4.81 14.82 -7.83
N ALA A 351 -4.40 15.03 -9.08
CA ALA A 351 -3.05 15.46 -9.34
C ALA A 351 -2.93 16.82 -8.66
N ILE A 352 -2.38 16.85 -7.44
CA ILE A 352 -2.22 18.08 -6.66
C ILE A 352 -1.15 18.86 -7.41
N PRO A 353 -1.49 19.95 -8.12
CA PRO A 353 -0.57 20.55 -9.09
C PRO A 353 0.71 21.06 -8.45
N ARG A 354 0.68 21.35 -7.14
CA ARG A 354 1.85 21.62 -6.29
C ARG A 354 1.55 21.23 -4.84
N LEU A 355 2.44 20.46 -4.22
CA LEU A 355 2.41 20.20 -2.79
C LEU A 355 2.41 21.54 -2.02
N PRO A 356 1.54 21.73 -1.00
CA PRO A 356 1.67 22.87 -0.11
C PRO A 356 3.09 22.93 0.48
N SER A 357 3.73 24.09 0.44
CA SER A 357 5.11 24.25 0.92
C SER A 357 5.25 24.19 2.43
N THR A 358 4.14 24.37 3.17
CA THR A 358 4.14 24.35 4.63
C THR A 358 3.64 23.02 5.18
N PRO A 359 4.23 22.50 6.29
CA PRO A 359 3.74 21.29 6.95
C PRO A 359 2.27 21.37 7.33
N ARG A 360 1.79 22.54 7.78
CA ARG A 360 0.39 22.77 8.11
C ARG A 360 -0.52 22.66 6.87
N GLY A 361 -0.09 23.18 5.72
CA GLY A 361 -0.82 23.04 4.46
C GLY A 361 -0.86 21.60 3.96
N GLN A 362 0.25 20.86 4.09
CA GLN A 362 0.32 19.44 3.75
C GLN A 362 -0.60 18.59 4.63
N ALA A 363 -0.58 18.83 5.93
CA ALA A 363 -1.49 18.17 6.85
C ALA A 363 -2.96 18.53 6.55
N LYS A 364 -3.25 19.79 6.22
CA LYS A 364 -4.61 20.23 5.89
C LYS A 364 -5.14 19.56 4.63
N LEU A 365 -4.31 19.45 3.60
CA LEU A 365 -4.64 18.71 2.38
C LEU A 365 -5.04 17.26 2.68
N VAL A 366 -4.25 16.56 3.50
CA VAL A 366 -4.58 15.17 3.89
C VAL A 366 -5.84 15.13 4.73
N PHE A 367 -5.98 16.02 5.71
CA PHE A 367 -7.17 16.11 6.56
C PHE A 367 -8.45 16.29 5.74
N ASP A 368 -8.45 17.22 4.80
CA ASP A 368 -9.60 17.51 3.93
C ASP A 368 -9.94 16.34 2.99
N THR A 369 -8.98 15.44 2.75
CA THR A 369 -9.21 14.20 1.99
C THR A 369 -9.84 13.11 2.87
N LEU A 370 -9.64 13.17 4.18
CA LEU A 370 -10.14 12.19 5.15
C LEU A 370 -11.50 12.57 5.73
N ASP A 371 -11.73 13.88 5.94
CA ASP A 371 -13.01 14.48 6.34
C ASP A 371 -13.97 14.49 5.13
N ALA A 372 -14.46 13.29 4.80
CA ALA A 372 -15.24 12.99 3.62
C ALA A 372 -16.58 13.75 3.59
N ASN A 373 -17.17 13.97 4.77
CA ASN A 373 -18.41 14.71 4.94
C ASN A 373 -18.20 16.23 5.09
N GLY A 374 -16.95 16.69 5.22
CA GLY A 374 -16.60 18.11 5.37
C GLY A 374 -17.08 18.72 6.68
N SER A 375 -17.22 17.91 7.72
CA SER A 375 -17.70 18.31 9.05
C SER A 375 -16.68 19.18 9.81
N GLY A 376 -15.42 19.19 9.37
CA GLY A 376 -14.32 19.87 10.05
C GLY A 376 -13.64 19.00 11.11
N SER A 377 -14.07 17.76 11.30
CA SER A 377 -13.46 16.74 12.16
C SER A 377 -13.50 15.37 11.49
N ILE A 378 -12.56 14.48 11.85
CA ILE A 378 -12.54 13.11 11.33
C ILE A 378 -13.30 12.21 12.31
N ASP A 379 -14.39 11.60 11.85
CA ASP A 379 -15.19 10.70 12.68
C ASP A 379 -14.64 9.25 12.71
N LEU A 380 -15.26 8.39 13.52
CA LEU A 380 -14.84 6.99 13.64
C LEU A 380 -14.96 6.20 12.33
N ILE A 381 -15.95 6.50 11.48
CA ILE A 381 -16.21 5.79 10.22
C ILE A 381 -15.16 6.19 9.18
N GLU A 382 -14.87 7.48 9.07
CA GLU A 382 -13.81 8.04 8.22
C GLU A 382 -12.45 7.49 8.62
N LEU A 383 -12.17 7.45 9.93
CA LEU A 383 -10.96 6.84 10.46
C LEU A 383 -10.90 5.33 10.21
N GLN A 384 -12.00 4.60 10.38
CA GLN A 384 -12.07 3.16 10.05
C GLN A 384 -11.79 2.91 8.58
N THR A 385 -12.32 3.76 7.70
CA THR A 385 -12.11 3.66 6.25
C THR A 385 -10.65 3.84 5.90
N LEU A 386 -10.00 4.85 6.48
CA LEU A 386 -8.56 5.08 6.35
C LEU A 386 -7.74 3.89 6.86
N LEU A 387 -7.96 3.45 8.10
CA LEU A 387 -7.17 2.37 8.68
C LEU A 387 -7.37 1.04 7.94
N ASN A 388 -8.58 0.78 7.46
CA ASN A 388 -8.88 -0.40 6.64
C ASN A 388 -8.14 -0.34 5.29
N SER A 389 -8.05 0.84 4.66
CA SER A 389 -7.24 1.02 3.44
C SER A 389 -5.75 0.73 3.67
N TRP A 390 -5.28 0.84 4.92
CA TRP A 390 -3.93 0.50 5.35
C TRP A 390 -3.78 -0.96 5.84
N GLY A 391 -4.81 -1.77 5.66
CA GLY A 391 -4.89 -3.18 6.05
C GLY A 391 -4.88 -3.41 7.56
N LEU A 392 -5.35 -2.42 8.33
CA LEU A 392 -5.58 -2.57 9.77
C LEU A 392 -7.02 -3.04 10.05
N PRO A 393 -7.25 -3.84 11.10
CA PRO A 393 -8.59 -4.21 11.53
C PRO A 393 -9.41 -2.98 11.93
N ARG A 394 -10.70 -2.92 11.55
CA ARG A 394 -11.63 -1.83 11.92
C ARG A 394 -11.69 -1.57 13.43
N GLY A 395 -11.56 -2.62 14.24
CA GLY A 395 -11.54 -2.50 15.71
C GLY A 395 -10.34 -1.73 16.27
N GLU A 396 -9.27 -1.53 15.49
CA GLU A 396 -8.13 -0.69 15.92
C GLU A 396 -8.42 0.82 15.81
N ALA A 397 -9.41 1.23 15.00
CA ALA A 397 -9.75 2.65 14.82
C ALA A 397 -10.25 3.32 16.09
N LEU A 398 -11.05 2.61 16.90
CA LEU A 398 -11.57 3.15 18.15
C LEU A 398 -10.47 3.39 19.18
N ALA A 399 -9.48 2.49 19.26
CA ALA A 399 -8.32 2.68 20.12
C ALA A 399 -7.44 3.84 19.61
N TYR A 400 -7.33 3.98 18.30
CA TYR A 400 -6.55 5.05 17.67
C TYR A 400 -7.19 6.43 17.92
N LEU A 401 -8.50 6.56 17.70
CA LEU A 401 -9.31 7.73 18.02
C LEU A 401 -9.09 8.17 19.46
N LYS A 402 -9.34 7.28 20.43
CA LYS A 402 -9.15 7.54 21.87
C LYS A 402 -7.75 8.01 22.26
N SER A 403 -6.72 7.66 21.49
CA SER A 403 -5.34 8.05 21.79
C SER A 403 -4.93 9.41 21.22
N HIS A 404 -5.71 9.96 20.29
CA HIS A 404 -5.41 11.20 19.58
C HIS A 404 -6.46 12.30 19.79
N ASP A 405 -7.70 11.92 20.14
CA ASP A 405 -8.79 12.78 20.63
C ASP A 405 -8.48 13.20 22.08
N LYS A 406 -7.92 14.39 22.24
CA LYS A 406 -7.45 14.94 23.51
C LYS A 406 -8.56 15.62 24.29
N ASP A 407 -9.51 16.21 23.59
CA ASP A 407 -10.63 16.92 24.19
C ASP A 407 -11.85 16.02 24.45
N LEU A 408 -11.78 14.76 24.03
CA LEU A 408 -12.83 13.74 24.17
C LEU A 408 -14.11 14.12 23.41
N SER A 409 -13.95 14.86 22.30
CA SER A 409 -15.06 15.23 21.41
C SER A 409 -15.68 14.02 20.69
N GLY A 410 -14.98 12.88 20.65
CA GLY A 410 -15.39 11.69 19.90
C GLY A 410 -15.05 11.77 18.41
N THR A 411 -14.34 12.82 17.98
CA THR A 411 -13.84 13.04 16.62
C THR A 411 -12.41 13.56 16.68
N ILE A 412 -11.70 13.62 15.56
CA ILE A 412 -10.35 14.23 15.51
C ILE A 412 -10.44 15.56 14.79
N GLU A 413 -10.26 16.66 15.50
CA GLU A 413 -10.23 17.99 14.89
C GLU A 413 -8.92 18.24 14.15
N PHE A 414 -8.90 19.21 13.21
CA PHE A 414 -7.69 19.52 12.44
C PHE A 414 -6.47 19.85 13.31
N GLN A 415 -6.67 20.56 14.43
CA GLN A 415 -5.58 20.93 15.31
C GLN A 415 -4.96 19.70 16.00
N GLU A 416 -5.77 18.72 16.36
CA GLU A 416 -5.33 17.44 16.89
C GLU A 416 -4.62 16.63 15.82
N PHE A 417 -5.23 16.50 14.64
CA PHE A 417 -4.64 15.83 13.49
C PHE A 417 -3.25 16.38 13.13
N TYR A 418 -3.09 17.70 13.09
CA TYR A 418 -1.80 18.33 12.82
C TYR A 418 -0.77 18.05 13.92
N SER A 419 -1.19 18.12 15.18
CA SER A 419 -0.28 18.08 16.34
C SER A 419 0.09 16.67 16.79
N SER A 420 -0.79 15.69 16.60
CA SER A 420 -0.64 14.31 17.12
C SER A 420 -0.54 13.24 16.03
N MET A 421 -0.91 13.55 14.77
CA MET A 421 -0.92 12.58 13.67
C MET A 421 0.09 12.90 12.56
N ASP A 422 1.24 13.47 12.91
CA ASP A 422 2.29 13.84 11.94
C ASP A 422 2.76 12.69 11.06
N THR A 423 2.87 11.50 11.64
CA THR A 423 3.25 10.28 10.92
C THR A 423 2.24 9.86 9.86
N VAL A 424 0.96 10.19 10.05
CA VAL A 424 -0.11 9.84 9.11
C VAL A 424 -0.05 10.74 7.89
N TRP A 425 -0.12 12.05 8.07
CA TRP A 425 -0.18 12.95 6.92
C TRP A 425 1.14 13.03 6.15
N LYS A 426 2.30 12.92 6.83
CA LYS A 426 3.60 12.82 6.12
C LYS A 426 3.67 11.58 5.24
N PHE A 427 3.16 10.44 5.73
CA PHE A 427 3.13 9.23 4.94
C PHE A 427 2.20 9.36 3.73
N VAL A 428 0.99 9.89 3.91
CA VAL A 428 0.04 10.07 2.80
C VAL A 428 0.63 10.99 1.73
N ILE A 429 1.28 12.09 2.12
CA ILE A 429 2.00 12.96 1.20
C ILE A 429 3.12 12.21 0.46
N GLN A 430 3.95 11.44 1.18
CA GLN A 430 5.01 10.66 0.55
C GLN A 430 4.44 9.64 -0.44
N SER A 431 3.37 8.94 -0.11
CA SER A 431 2.69 8.01 -1.02
C SER A 431 2.18 8.73 -2.27
N PHE A 432 1.63 9.94 -2.14
CA PHE A 432 1.19 10.72 -3.30
C PHE A 432 2.36 11.18 -4.18
N ILE A 433 3.52 11.52 -3.59
CA ILE A 433 4.75 11.81 -4.35
C ILE A 433 5.24 10.54 -5.06
N ASP A 434 5.33 9.43 -4.33
CA ASP A 434 5.81 8.15 -4.85
C ASP A 434 4.95 7.67 -6.03
N GLU A 435 3.62 7.78 -5.89
CA GLU A 435 2.59 7.47 -6.92
C GLU A 435 2.59 8.46 -8.11
N GLY A 436 3.41 9.52 -8.08
CA GLY A 436 3.46 10.54 -9.11
C GLY A 436 2.19 11.39 -9.20
N LYS A 437 1.37 11.41 -8.14
CA LYS A 437 0.19 12.27 -8.00
C LYS A 437 0.55 13.71 -7.66
N ILE A 438 1.79 13.93 -7.21
CA ILE A 438 2.35 15.24 -6.88
C ILE A 438 3.68 15.37 -7.61
N SER A 439 3.78 16.35 -8.51
CA SER A 439 5.05 16.68 -9.16
C SER A 439 5.99 17.32 -8.13
N SER A 440 7.19 16.75 -7.97
CA SER A 440 8.28 17.29 -7.13
C SER A 440 8.77 18.64 -7.62
#